data_AF-A0A7F5RK35-F1
#
_entry.id   AF-A0A7F5RK35-F1
#
_cell.length_a   1.000
_cell.length_b   1.000
_cell.length_c   1.000
_cell.angle_alpha   90.00
_cell.angle_beta   90.00
_cell.angle_gamma   90.00
#
_symmetry.space_group_name_H-M   'P 1'
#
loop_
_entity.id
_entity.type
_entity.pdbx_description
1 polymer ?
#
loop_
_entity_poly.entity_id
_entity_poly.type
_entity_poly.pdbx_seq_one_letter_code
_entity_poly.pdbx_strand_id
1 'polypeptide(L)'
;MSTKYLVATLALLLLHSSSGQECNKQSFQRLCVTDGDDVVLENERLSMTIKKAEGQITALYYNSRVDTNIKSTNLLRGGSGYYIAVISVDGKGLTTGPDVGEMKITRNADLIDLAFINKNTSNWPIHFEFHLVLEKNSSLFYYYSIHKYKRDGYTAGQLRWAIRANADPFKYYSVERKRSGPMPTQQAIDSARSVQDWTYMFPDGSVYSKYQQISANEGINSVFGIYGDSIGLSVLQTRKEWVSGGPFKQVSYH
;
A
#
# COMPACT_ATOMS: atom_id res chain seq x y z
N MET A 1 -70.66 -0.98 -14.52
CA MET A 1 -69.68 -1.66 -13.64
C MET A 1 -68.34 -1.66 -14.35
N SER A 2 -67.39 -0.83 -13.90
CA SER A 2 -66.06 -0.69 -14.50
C SER A 2 -65.02 -1.16 -13.50
N THR A 3 -64.51 -2.37 -13.70
CA THR A 3 -63.46 -2.97 -12.86
C THR A 3 -62.12 -2.34 -13.25
N LYS A 4 -61.59 -1.44 -12.41
CA LYS A 4 -60.23 -0.92 -12.55
C LYS A 4 -59.27 -1.92 -11.91
N TYR A 5 -58.42 -2.56 -12.73
CA TYR A 5 -57.30 -3.35 -12.24
C TYR A 5 -56.16 -2.41 -11.89
N LEU A 6 -55.84 -2.31 -10.59
CA LEU A 6 -54.65 -1.64 -10.10
C LEU A 6 -53.50 -2.64 -10.13
N VAL A 7 -52.63 -2.55 -11.14
CA VAL A 7 -51.36 -3.30 -11.15
C VAL A 7 -50.39 -2.52 -10.27
N ALA A 8 -50.33 -2.88 -8.99
CA ALA A 8 -49.31 -2.39 -8.09
C ALA A 8 -48.01 -3.15 -8.39
N THR A 9 -47.16 -2.56 -9.22
CA THR A 9 -45.79 -3.05 -9.42
C THR A 9 -45.02 -2.76 -8.13
N LEU A 10 -44.98 -3.74 -7.23
CA LEU A 10 -44.11 -3.74 -6.07
C LEU A 10 -42.68 -3.86 -6.59
N ALA A 11 -42.05 -2.72 -6.88
CA ALA A 11 -40.62 -2.65 -7.10
C ALA A 11 -39.96 -3.04 -5.77
N LEU A 12 -39.61 -4.32 -5.66
CA LEU A 12 -38.80 -4.86 -4.59
C LEU A 12 -37.45 -4.15 -4.68
N LEU A 13 -37.33 -3.01 -4.00
CA LEU A 13 -36.06 -2.43 -3.60
C LEU A 13 -35.41 -3.47 -2.68
N LEU A 14 -34.76 -4.46 -3.31
CA LEU A 14 -33.74 -5.25 -2.68
C LEU A 14 -32.63 -4.26 -2.31
N LEU A 15 -32.79 -3.66 -1.14
CA LEU A 15 -31.67 -3.26 -0.32
C LEU A 15 -30.84 -4.53 -0.13
N HIS A 16 -29.97 -4.81 -1.08
CA HIS A 16 -28.84 -5.70 -0.88
C HIS A 16 -28.00 -4.98 0.18
N SER A 17 -28.30 -5.23 1.45
CA SER A 17 -27.25 -5.30 2.45
C SER A 17 -26.28 -6.34 1.89
N SER A 18 -25.25 -5.87 1.18
CA SER A 18 -24.30 -6.77 0.59
C SER A 18 -23.52 -7.40 1.73
N SER A 19 -23.96 -8.56 2.20
CA SER A 19 -23.00 -9.57 2.61
C SER A 19 -22.03 -9.66 1.43
N GLY A 20 -20.80 -9.18 1.64
CA GLY A 20 -19.78 -9.20 0.61
C GLY A 20 -19.74 -10.62 0.02
N GLN A 21 -19.67 -10.73 -1.31
CA GLN A 21 -19.38 -12.04 -1.91
C GLN A 21 -18.13 -12.58 -1.22
N GLU A 22 -18.31 -13.61 -0.39
CA GLU A 22 -17.22 -14.11 0.46
C GLU A 22 -16.05 -14.52 -0.44
N CYS A 23 -14.87 -13.95 -0.17
CA CYS A 23 -13.63 -14.47 -0.72
C CYS A 23 -13.18 -15.65 0.13
N ASN A 24 -12.83 -16.74 -0.54
CA ASN A 24 -11.88 -17.67 0.06
C ASN A 24 -10.49 -17.06 -0.09
N LYS A 25 -9.76 -16.88 1.01
CA LYS A 25 -8.40 -16.31 1.00
C LYS A 25 -7.50 -17.15 0.08
N GLN A 26 -6.75 -16.49 -0.79
CA GLN A 26 -5.84 -17.10 -1.77
C GLN A 26 -6.56 -18.03 -2.77
N SER A 27 -7.82 -17.77 -3.11
CA SER A 27 -8.51 -18.55 -4.14
C SER A 27 -8.03 -18.18 -5.56
N PHE A 28 -7.68 -16.91 -5.75
CA PHE A 28 -7.31 -16.29 -7.02
C PHE A 28 -8.32 -16.57 -8.14
N GLN A 29 -9.61 -16.66 -7.82
CA GLN A 29 -10.63 -17.03 -8.79
C GLN A 29 -11.27 -15.83 -9.49
N ARG A 30 -11.44 -14.72 -8.76
CA ARG A 30 -12.16 -13.55 -9.22
C ARG A 30 -11.84 -12.34 -8.36
N LEU A 31 -12.19 -11.17 -8.87
CA LEU A 31 -12.26 -9.95 -8.08
C LEU A 31 -13.31 -10.08 -6.97
N CYS A 32 -12.91 -9.98 -5.70
CA CYS A 32 -13.81 -10.04 -4.55
C CYS A 32 -13.23 -9.32 -3.32
N VAL A 33 -14.09 -9.08 -2.32
CA VAL A 33 -13.70 -8.52 -1.03
C VAL A 33 -14.52 -9.10 0.14
N THR A 34 -13.88 -9.37 1.27
CA THR A 34 -14.55 -9.74 2.55
C THR A 34 -14.81 -8.51 3.43
N ASP A 35 -15.73 -8.63 4.38
CA ASP A 35 -16.01 -7.58 5.38
C ASP A 35 -15.89 -8.14 6.81
N GLY A 36 -14.65 -8.32 7.25
CA GLY A 36 -14.30 -8.74 8.61
C GLY A 36 -13.21 -7.85 9.21
N ASP A 37 -12.72 -8.20 10.41
CA ASP A 37 -11.62 -7.46 11.07
C ASP A 37 -10.33 -7.49 10.23
N ASP A 38 -10.09 -8.63 9.59
CA ASP A 38 -9.16 -8.75 8.49
C ASP A 38 -9.95 -8.81 7.17
N VAL A 39 -9.72 -7.81 6.33
CA VAL A 39 -10.32 -7.68 5.01
C VAL A 39 -9.42 -8.35 3.99
N VAL A 40 -9.98 -9.23 3.17
CA VAL A 40 -9.29 -9.82 2.03
C VAL A 40 -9.76 -9.10 0.78
N LEU A 41 -8.81 -8.52 0.04
CA LEU A 41 -9.03 -7.96 -1.30
C LEU A 41 -8.28 -8.84 -2.30
N GLU A 42 -9.00 -9.50 -3.19
CA GLU A 42 -8.43 -10.52 -4.07
C GLU A 42 -8.93 -10.35 -5.50
N ASN A 43 -8.06 -10.69 -6.46
CA ASN A 43 -8.40 -10.95 -7.85
C ASN A 43 -7.65 -12.22 -8.32
N GLU A 44 -7.66 -12.49 -9.63
CA GLU A 44 -7.03 -13.67 -10.23
C GLU A 44 -5.49 -13.72 -10.10
N ARG A 45 -4.86 -12.61 -9.71
CA ARG A 45 -3.41 -12.40 -9.69
C ARG A 45 -2.85 -12.02 -8.32
N LEU A 46 -3.62 -11.36 -7.48
CA LEU A 46 -3.20 -10.77 -6.22
C LEU A 46 -4.22 -11.11 -5.14
N SER A 47 -3.72 -11.41 -3.94
CA SER A 47 -4.52 -11.52 -2.73
C SER A 47 -3.85 -10.70 -1.64
N MET A 48 -4.55 -9.71 -1.12
CA MET A 48 -4.12 -8.85 -0.02
C MET A 48 -4.98 -9.12 1.21
N THR A 49 -4.35 -9.29 2.37
CA THR A 49 -5.03 -9.25 3.67
C THR A 49 -4.71 -7.90 4.32
N ILE A 50 -5.75 -7.19 4.75
CA ILE A 50 -5.66 -5.85 5.33
C ILE A 50 -6.33 -5.85 6.70
N LYS A 51 -5.61 -5.41 7.73
CA LYS A 51 -6.17 -5.20 9.06
C LYS A 51 -7.07 -3.96 9.04
N LYS A 52 -8.38 -4.14 9.18
CA LYS A 52 -9.40 -3.11 8.95
C LYS A 52 -9.19 -1.86 9.81
N ALA A 53 -8.86 -2.06 11.09
CA ALA A 53 -8.66 -0.99 12.06
C ALA A 53 -7.51 -0.02 11.70
N GLU A 54 -6.51 -0.49 10.97
CA GLU A 54 -5.25 0.23 10.74
C GLU A 54 -5.01 0.55 9.25
N GLY A 55 -5.82 -0.02 8.35
CA GLY A 55 -5.55 0.03 6.90
C GLY A 55 -4.21 -0.63 6.51
N GLN A 56 -3.66 -1.48 7.39
CA GLN A 56 -2.35 -2.09 7.22
C GLN A 56 -2.47 -3.39 6.42
N ILE A 57 -1.71 -3.51 5.32
CA ILE A 57 -1.59 -4.77 4.58
C ILE A 57 -0.69 -5.72 5.39
N THR A 58 -1.26 -6.84 5.84
CA THR A 58 -0.57 -7.85 6.66
C THR A 58 -0.07 -9.04 5.84
N ALA A 59 -0.67 -9.27 4.67
CA ALA A 59 -0.19 -10.28 3.73
C ALA A 59 -0.44 -9.86 2.28
N LEU A 60 0.51 -10.22 1.39
CA LEU A 60 0.41 -9.99 -0.05
C LEU A 60 0.89 -11.25 -0.77
N TYR A 61 0.06 -11.80 -1.63
CA TYR A 61 0.37 -12.99 -2.43
C TYR A 61 0.17 -12.70 -3.91
N TYR A 62 1.02 -13.30 -4.75
CA TYR A 62 0.97 -13.17 -6.20
C TYR A 62 0.81 -14.52 -6.89
N ASN A 63 -0.23 -14.66 -7.70
CA ASN A 63 -0.48 -15.83 -8.53
C ASN A 63 0.22 -15.68 -9.88
N SER A 64 1.50 -16.07 -9.89
CA SER A 64 2.31 -16.10 -11.11
C SER A 64 1.77 -17.14 -12.10
N ARG A 65 1.74 -16.76 -13.38
CA ARG A 65 1.39 -17.68 -14.49
C ARG A 65 2.56 -18.55 -14.94
N VAL A 66 3.78 -18.24 -14.49
CA VAL A 66 5.01 -18.88 -14.95
C VAL A 66 5.63 -19.75 -13.85
N ASP A 67 5.58 -19.28 -12.60
CA ASP A 67 6.16 -19.98 -11.46
C ASP A 67 5.08 -20.22 -10.39
N THR A 68 4.57 -21.44 -10.37
CA THR A 68 3.47 -21.84 -9.47
C THR A 68 3.88 -21.89 -7.99
N ASN A 69 5.17 -21.79 -7.67
CA ASN A 69 5.66 -21.78 -6.28
C ASN A 69 5.48 -20.41 -5.63
N ILE A 70 5.41 -19.33 -6.42
CA ILE A 70 5.27 -17.98 -5.89
C ILE A 70 3.94 -17.77 -5.15
N LYS A 71 2.86 -18.44 -5.60
CA LYS A 71 1.50 -18.21 -5.07
C LYS A 71 1.34 -18.52 -3.57
N SER A 72 2.23 -19.33 -3.00
CA SER A 72 2.23 -19.69 -1.57
C SER A 72 3.20 -18.84 -0.74
N THR A 73 4.00 -17.98 -1.36
CA THR A 73 4.94 -17.10 -0.66
C THR A 73 4.26 -15.79 -0.28
N ASN A 74 4.22 -15.48 1.02
CA ASN A 74 3.86 -14.13 1.46
C ASN A 74 5.00 -13.19 1.07
N LEU A 75 4.69 -12.20 0.25
CA LEU A 75 5.65 -11.21 -0.23
C LEU A 75 5.98 -10.15 0.83
N LEU A 76 5.36 -10.20 2.02
CA LEU A 76 5.63 -9.30 3.14
C LEU A 76 6.36 -10.02 4.29
N ARG A 77 7.41 -9.41 4.85
CA ARG A 77 8.11 -9.94 6.04
C ARG A 77 7.43 -9.44 7.32
N GLY A 78 6.86 -10.34 8.12
CA GLY A 78 6.29 -9.98 9.43
C GLY A 78 5.16 -8.94 9.38
N GLY A 79 4.59 -8.70 8.18
CA GLY A 79 3.41 -7.86 7.91
C GLY A 79 3.62 -6.36 8.13
N SER A 80 3.81 -5.58 7.07
CA SER A 80 3.30 -4.20 7.02
C SER A 80 3.50 -3.58 5.64
N GLY A 81 2.43 -3.54 4.85
CA GLY A 81 2.16 -2.37 4.01
C GLY A 81 1.46 -1.34 4.89
N TYR A 82 2.04 -0.15 5.10
CA TYR A 82 1.52 0.80 6.07
C TYR A 82 1.66 2.24 5.62
N TYR A 83 0.75 3.08 6.11
CA TYR A 83 0.84 4.52 6.02
C TYR A 83 1.24 5.09 7.38
N ILE A 84 2.20 6.01 7.38
CA ILE A 84 2.64 6.73 8.56
C ILE A 84 2.81 8.21 8.25
N ALA A 85 2.34 9.04 9.17
CA ALA A 85 2.51 10.49 9.16
C ALA A 85 3.25 10.92 10.43
N VAL A 86 4.38 11.60 10.27
CA VAL A 86 5.08 12.28 11.35
C VAL A 86 4.73 13.77 11.24
N ILE A 87 3.95 14.23 12.20
CA ILE A 87 3.35 15.57 12.21
C ILE A 87 3.72 16.32 13.50
N SER A 88 3.55 17.63 13.49
CA SER A 88 3.51 18.45 14.70
C SER A 88 2.22 19.23 14.72
N VAL A 89 1.51 19.23 15.85
CA VAL A 89 0.27 20.00 16.07
C VAL A 89 0.47 20.89 17.28
N ASP A 90 0.28 22.20 17.10
CA ASP A 90 0.42 23.21 18.14
C ASP A 90 1.76 23.07 18.92
N GLY A 91 2.84 22.77 18.19
CA GLY A 91 4.20 22.60 18.71
C GLY A 91 4.54 21.21 19.27
N LYS A 92 3.59 20.26 19.29
CA LYS A 92 3.80 18.89 19.82
C LYS A 92 3.95 17.87 18.69
N GLY A 93 5.03 17.11 18.70
CA GLY A 93 5.26 16.04 17.72
C GLY A 93 4.36 14.82 17.95
N LEU A 94 3.87 14.23 16.86
CA LEU A 94 3.06 13.02 16.88
C LEU A 94 3.39 12.14 15.65
N THR A 95 3.41 10.83 15.86
CA THR A 95 3.38 9.84 14.78
C THR A 95 1.98 9.25 14.73
N THR A 96 1.33 9.33 13.57
CA THR A 96 -0.04 8.85 13.36
C THR A 96 -0.16 8.08 12.05
N GLY A 97 -1.29 7.42 11.85
CA GLY A 97 -1.62 6.65 10.67
C GLY A 97 -3.12 6.64 10.44
N PRO A 98 -3.63 5.79 9.54
CA PRO A 98 -5.05 5.55 9.42
C PRO A 98 -5.55 4.95 10.74
N ASP A 99 -6.27 5.73 11.55
CA ASP A 99 -7.14 5.23 12.61
C ASP A 99 -8.53 5.13 11.98
N VAL A 100 -8.87 3.94 11.51
CA VAL A 100 -9.98 3.78 10.57
C VAL A 100 -11.27 3.53 11.35
N GLY A 101 -12.01 4.61 11.60
CA GLY A 101 -13.35 4.54 12.17
C GLY A 101 -14.41 4.05 11.17
N GLU A 102 -14.13 4.09 9.87
CA GLU A 102 -15.04 3.69 8.81
C GLU A 102 -14.29 3.12 7.60
N MET A 103 -14.71 1.96 7.11
CA MET A 103 -14.29 1.43 5.81
C MET A 103 -15.46 1.46 4.84
N LYS A 104 -15.23 1.97 3.63
CA LYS A 104 -16.21 1.96 2.54
C LYS A 104 -15.69 1.14 1.37
N ILE A 105 -16.56 0.28 0.84
CA ILE A 105 -16.29 -0.54 -0.34
C ILE A 105 -17.06 0.06 -1.52
N THR A 106 -16.36 0.47 -2.57
CA THR A 106 -16.95 0.86 -3.85
C THR A 106 -16.54 -0.17 -4.89
N ARG A 107 -17.48 -0.74 -5.66
CA ARG A 107 -17.17 -1.80 -6.61
C ARG A 107 -18.04 -1.79 -7.86
N ASN A 108 -17.48 -2.28 -8.95
CA ASN A 108 -18.19 -2.65 -10.17
C ASN A 108 -17.62 -3.97 -10.72
N ALA A 109 -17.89 -4.31 -11.98
CA ALA A 109 -17.41 -5.56 -12.59
C ALA A 109 -15.88 -5.60 -12.82
N ASP A 110 -15.23 -4.44 -12.84
CA ASP A 110 -13.85 -4.28 -13.28
C ASP A 110 -12.90 -3.94 -12.13
N LEU A 111 -13.38 -3.28 -11.08
CA LEU A 111 -12.55 -2.89 -9.92
C LEU A 111 -13.31 -2.88 -8.58
N ILE A 112 -12.53 -3.00 -7.51
CA ILE A 112 -12.91 -2.71 -6.13
C ILE A 112 -11.99 -1.62 -5.59
N ASP A 113 -12.57 -0.58 -5.01
CA ASP A 113 -11.90 0.48 -4.25
C ASP A 113 -12.30 0.34 -2.76
N LEU A 114 -11.29 0.12 -1.92
CA LEU A 114 -11.41 0.11 -0.46
C LEU A 114 -10.92 1.43 0.11
N ALA A 115 -11.85 2.22 0.63
CA ALA A 115 -11.56 3.47 1.31
C ALA A 115 -11.56 3.27 2.82
N PHE A 116 -10.47 3.62 3.47
CA PHE A 116 -10.30 3.66 4.91
C PHE A 116 -10.31 5.13 5.34
N ILE A 117 -11.36 5.52 6.06
CA ILE A 117 -11.68 6.91 6.35
C ILE A 117 -11.39 7.19 7.81
N ASN A 118 -10.43 8.09 8.06
CA ASN A 118 -10.17 8.63 9.39
C ASN A 118 -10.87 10.00 9.52
N LYS A 119 -11.94 10.01 10.33
CA LYS A 119 -12.68 11.24 10.68
C LYS A 119 -12.22 11.84 12.01
N ASN A 120 -11.33 11.18 12.74
CA ASN A 120 -10.81 11.67 14.01
C ASN A 120 -9.75 12.75 13.77
N THR A 121 -10.19 14.01 13.80
CA THR A 121 -9.32 15.16 13.57
C THR A 121 -8.64 15.69 14.83
N SER A 122 -8.76 14.99 15.97
CA SER A 122 -8.21 15.45 17.25
C SER A 122 -6.68 15.39 17.26
N ASN A 123 -6.12 14.34 16.67
CA ASN A 123 -4.69 14.07 16.62
C ASN A 123 -4.01 14.66 15.39
N TRP A 124 -4.70 14.62 14.24
CA TRP A 124 -4.24 15.18 12.99
C TRP A 124 -5.37 16.06 12.43
N PRO A 125 -5.23 17.40 12.37
CA PRO A 125 -6.32 18.30 11.99
C PRO A 125 -6.58 18.32 10.46
N ILE A 126 -6.81 17.15 9.88
CA ILE A 126 -7.27 16.93 8.51
C ILE A 126 -8.34 15.84 8.50
N HIS A 127 -9.18 15.82 7.47
CA HIS A 127 -9.87 14.58 7.13
C HIS A 127 -8.97 13.75 6.21
N PHE A 128 -8.71 12.51 6.61
CA PHE A 128 -7.79 11.62 5.92
C PHE A 128 -8.55 10.43 5.35
N GLU A 129 -8.32 10.12 4.08
CA GLU A 129 -8.81 8.91 3.41
C GLU A 129 -7.61 8.18 2.80
N PHE A 130 -7.59 6.87 2.96
CA PHE A 130 -6.60 5.97 2.37
C PHE A 130 -7.34 4.97 1.48
N HIS A 131 -6.89 4.81 0.24
CA HIS A 131 -7.54 3.98 -0.75
C HIS A 131 -6.62 2.89 -1.29
N LEU A 132 -7.18 1.69 -1.40
CA LEU A 132 -6.60 0.57 -2.12
C LEU A 132 -7.55 0.13 -3.23
N VAL A 133 -7.09 0.21 -4.48
CA VAL A 133 -7.89 -0.18 -5.65
C VAL A 133 -7.27 -1.42 -6.29
N LEU A 134 -8.09 -2.44 -6.50
CA LEU A 134 -7.71 -3.64 -7.23
C LEU A 134 -8.63 -3.82 -8.43
N GLU A 135 -8.02 -3.92 -9.62
CA GLU A 135 -8.70 -4.23 -10.86
C GLU A 135 -8.75 -5.74 -11.08
N LYS A 136 -9.74 -6.22 -11.83
CA LYS A 136 -9.86 -7.62 -12.24
C LYS A 136 -8.63 -8.06 -13.05
N ASN A 137 -8.11 -9.27 -12.76
CA ASN A 137 -6.99 -9.91 -13.45
C ASN A 137 -5.72 -9.05 -13.58
N SER A 138 -5.52 -8.07 -12.69
CA SER A 138 -4.35 -7.19 -12.68
C SER A 138 -3.32 -7.63 -11.65
N SER A 139 -2.04 -7.59 -12.01
CA SER A 139 -0.92 -7.75 -11.07
C SER A 139 -0.52 -6.41 -10.42
N LEU A 140 -1.31 -5.36 -10.62
CA LEU A 140 -1.12 -4.06 -9.99
C LEU A 140 -2.29 -3.79 -9.04
N PHE A 141 -1.99 -3.09 -7.97
CA PHE A 141 -2.99 -2.41 -7.17
C PHE A 141 -2.58 -0.94 -7.03
N TYR A 142 -3.56 -0.07 -6.89
CA TYR A 142 -3.33 1.35 -6.75
C TYR A 142 -3.47 1.74 -5.28
N TYR A 143 -2.58 2.63 -4.87
CA TYR A 143 -2.62 3.30 -3.59
C TYR A 143 -2.77 4.79 -3.83
N TYR A 144 -3.71 5.42 -3.13
CA TYR A 144 -3.76 6.87 -3.03
C TYR A 144 -4.31 7.30 -1.67
N SER A 145 -3.97 8.52 -1.25
CA SER A 145 -4.52 9.13 -0.04
C SER A 145 -5.06 10.51 -0.34
N ILE A 146 -6.12 10.89 0.37
CA ILE A 146 -6.76 12.21 0.27
C ILE A 146 -6.58 12.91 1.61
N HIS A 147 -5.96 14.09 1.58
CA HIS A 147 -5.77 14.95 2.74
C HIS A 147 -6.61 16.21 2.58
N LYS A 148 -7.73 16.30 3.31
CA LYS A 148 -8.60 17.48 3.27
C LYS A 148 -8.27 18.39 4.46
N TYR A 149 -7.79 19.59 4.14
CA TYR A 149 -7.47 20.63 5.12
C TYR A 149 -8.67 20.93 6.04
N LYS A 150 -8.40 21.09 7.34
CA LYS A 150 -9.42 21.51 8.32
C LYS A 150 -9.08 22.83 9.00
N ARG A 151 -7.87 22.96 9.54
CA ARG A 151 -7.38 24.17 10.20
C ARG A 151 -5.85 24.26 10.17
N ASP A 152 -5.34 25.46 10.44
CA ASP A 152 -3.93 25.73 10.66
C ASP A 152 -3.45 25.20 12.04
N GLY A 153 -2.15 25.39 12.30
CA GLY A 153 -1.51 24.98 13.57
C GLY A 153 -0.89 23.59 13.51
N TYR A 154 -0.66 23.04 12.32
CA TYR A 154 0.09 21.80 12.16
C TYR A 154 1.12 21.85 11.03
N THR A 155 2.12 20.98 11.12
CA THR A 155 3.06 20.70 10.05
C THR A 155 3.14 19.19 9.82
N ALA A 156 3.35 18.79 8.56
CA ALA A 156 3.65 17.40 8.21
C ALA A 156 5.12 17.31 7.82
N GLY A 157 5.94 16.75 8.72
CA GLY A 157 7.37 16.56 8.46
C GLY A 157 7.62 15.38 7.53
N GLN A 158 6.80 14.34 7.63
CA GLN A 158 6.91 13.15 6.79
C GLN A 158 5.55 12.50 6.58
N LEU A 159 5.22 12.20 5.33
CA LEU A 159 4.12 11.32 4.95
C LEU A 159 4.73 10.16 4.17
N ARG A 160 4.49 8.92 4.59
CA ARG A 160 5.10 7.75 3.97
C ARG A 160 4.10 6.62 3.88
N TRP A 161 3.97 6.08 2.68
CA TRP A 161 3.48 4.73 2.47
C TRP A 161 4.65 3.82 2.13
N ALA A 162 4.68 2.62 2.70
CA ALA A 162 5.76 1.68 2.49
C ALA A 162 5.24 0.24 2.54
N ILE A 163 5.91 -0.65 1.81
CA ILE A 163 5.72 -2.10 1.87
C ILE A 163 6.99 -2.72 2.44
N ARG A 164 6.89 -3.41 3.58
CA ARG A 164 8.00 -4.24 4.08
C ARG A 164 7.99 -5.59 3.40
N ALA A 165 8.72 -5.68 2.31
CA ALA A 165 8.82 -6.90 1.53
C ALA A 165 9.55 -8.04 2.27
N ASN A 166 9.20 -9.27 1.92
CA ASN A 166 9.97 -10.45 2.27
C ASN A 166 11.32 -10.40 1.55
N ALA A 167 12.43 -10.36 2.29
CA ALA A 167 13.76 -10.29 1.70
C ALA A 167 14.16 -11.58 0.95
N ASP A 168 13.54 -12.72 1.27
CA ASP A 168 13.94 -14.01 0.69
C ASP A 168 13.76 -14.07 -0.85
N PRO A 169 12.59 -13.69 -1.44
CA PRO A 169 12.41 -13.68 -2.88
C PRO A 169 13.10 -12.51 -3.60
N PHE A 170 13.55 -11.48 -2.88
CA PHE A 170 14.09 -10.25 -3.48
C PHE A 170 15.57 -10.08 -3.11
N LYS A 171 16.46 -10.30 -4.08
CA LYS A 171 17.92 -10.30 -3.85
C LYS A 171 18.59 -9.00 -4.30
N TYR A 172 17.91 -8.22 -5.14
CA TYR A 172 18.45 -7.05 -5.80
C TYR A 172 17.46 -5.89 -5.71
N TYR A 173 17.97 -4.67 -5.85
CA TYR A 173 17.17 -3.47 -6.02
C TYR A 173 17.56 -2.74 -7.30
N SER A 174 16.64 -1.94 -7.82
CA SER A 174 16.87 -1.02 -8.93
C SER A 174 16.07 0.25 -8.71
N VAL A 175 16.78 1.37 -8.65
CA VAL A 175 16.18 2.71 -8.65
C VAL A 175 16.33 3.35 -10.03
N GLU A 176 17.50 3.20 -10.63
CA GLU A 176 17.80 3.55 -12.02
C GLU A 176 19.00 2.72 -12.47
N ARG A 177 19.32 2.72 -13.77
CA ARG A 177 20.38 1.86 -14.33
C ARG A 177 21.73 1.93 -13.59
N LYS A 178 22.11 3.10 -13.04
CA LYS A 178 23.37 3.28 -12.31
C LYS A 178 23.25 3.04 -10.80
N ARG A 179 22.03 3.00 -10.25
CA ARG A 179 21.74 2.76 -8.83
C ARG A 179 20.88 1.51 -8.70
N SER A 180 21.56 0.39 -8.93
CA SER A 180 21.04 -0.95 -8.80
C SER A 180 22.14 -1.84 -8.24
N GLY A 181 21.77 -2.88 -7.49
CA GLY A 181 22.74 -3.79 -6.91
C GLY A 181 22.11 -4.83 -6.02
N PRO A 182 22.93 -5.70 -5.40
CA PRO A 182 22.43 -6.65 -4.42
C PRO A 182 21.89 -5.91 -3.19
N MET A 183 20.80 -6.43 -2.62
CA MET A 183 20.37 -6.04 -1.28
C MET A 183 21.24 -6.78 -0.25
N PRO A 184 21.68 -6.09 0.81
CA PRO A 184 22.42 -6.76 1.87
C PRO A 184 21.50 -7.73 2.62
N THR A 185 22.04 -8.88 3.02
CA THR A 185 21.32 -9.79 3.92
C THR A 185 21.23 -9.17 5.31
N GLN A 186 20.22 -9.57 6.09
CA GLN A 186 20.11 -9.13 7.48
C GLN A 186 21.37 -9.51 8.27
N GLN A 187 21.88 -10.73 8.08
CA GLN A 187 23.12 -11.19 8.71
C GLN A 187 24.31 -10.29 8.37
N ALA A 188 24.44 -9.84 7.11
CA ALA A 188 25.49 -8.92 6.71
C ALA A 188 25.35 -7.58 7.44
N ILE A 189 24.14 -7.02 7.52
CA ILE A 189 23.86 -5.78 8.27
C ILE A 189 24.21 -5.95 9.75
N ASP A 190 23.81 -7.05 10.37
CA ASP A 190 24.03 -7.32 11.80
C ASP A 190 25.53 -7.46 12.14
N SER A 191 26.32 -7.94 11.17
CA SER A 191 27.79 -8.05 11.28
C SER A 191 28.54 -6.76 10.93
N ALA A 192 27.85 -5.76 10.38
CA ALA A 192 28.47 -4.53 9.88
C ALA A 192 28.62 -3.48 10.99
N ARG A 193 29.61 -2.61 10.83
CA ARG A 193 29.74 -1.42 11.68
C ARG A 193 28.70 -0.39 11.27
N SER A 194 27.84 0.02 12.20
CA SER A 194 26.99 1.19 11.99
C SER A 194 27.85 2.47 11.89
N VAL A 195 27.66 3.23 10.81
CA VAL A 195 28.38 4.48 10.55
C VAL A 195 27.50 5.67 10.97
N GLN A 196 26.29 5.74 10.42
CA GLN A 196 25.31 6.78 10.74
C GLN A 196 23.93 6.39 10.19
N ASP A 197 22.86 6.61 10.98
CA ASP A 197 21.48 6.25 10.61
C ASP A 197 21.45 4.83 9.98
N TRP A 198 20.77 4.63 8.85
CA TRP A 198 20.76 3.37 8.10
C TRP A 198 21.92 3.30 7.08
N THR A 199 23.14 3.45 7.59
CA THR A 199 24.39 3.32 6.81
C THR A 199 25.37 2.43 7.56
N TYR A 200 25.86 1.40 6.87
CA TYR A 200 26.65 0.32 7.42
C TYR A 200 27.92 0.11 6.61
N MET A 201 29.04 -0.10 7.31
CA MET A 201 30.32 -0.46 6.73
C MET A 201 30.59 -1.94 6.99
N PHE A 202 30.69 -2.73 5.92
CA PHE A 202 30.96 -4.15 5.97
C PHE A 202 32.45 -4.44 6.27
N PRO A 203 32.80 -5.67 6.70
CA PRO A 203 34.19 -6.03 7.02
C PRO A 203 35.18 -5.88 5.86
N ASP A 204 34.71 -5.95 4.62
CA ASP A 204 35.51 -5.72 3.41
C ASP A 204 35.73 -4.22 3.09
N GLY A 205 35.21 -3.33 3.93
CA GLY A 205 35.29 -1.87 3.78
C GLY A 205 34.21 -1.26 2.88
N SER A 206 33.36 -2.07 2.24
CA SER A 206 32.26 -1.56 1.43
C SER A 206 31.16 -0.93 2.31
N VAL A 207 30.47 0.09 1.78
CA VAL A 207 29.45 0.84 2.52
C VAL A 207 28.09 0.67 1.84
N TYR A 208 27.13 0.17 2.60
CA TYR A 208 25.72 0.17 2.24
C TYR A 208 24.99 1.29 2.95
N SER A 209 24.13 2.01 2.22
CA SER A 209 23.26 3.01 2.80
C SER A 209 21.88 2.96 2.17
N LYS A 210 20.83 3.09 2.97
CA LYS A 210 19.47 3.27 2.43
C LYS A 210 19.38 4.49 1.49
N TYR A 211 20.29 5.46 1.63
CA TYR A 211 20.36 6.64 0.77
C TYR A 211 20.86 6.34 -0.65
N GLN A 212 21.39 5.14 -0.90
CA GLN A 212 21.66 4.67 -2.27
C GLN A 212 20.37 4.39 -3.05
N GLN A 213 19.23 4.23 -2.34
CA GLN A 213 17.91 3.93 -2.91
C GLN A 213 17.00 5.16 -2.98
N ILE A 214 17.55 6.34 -3.24
CA ILE A 214 16.78 7.59 -3.38
C ILE A 214 16.66 7.99 -4.86
N SER A 215 15.60 8.68 -5.25
CA SER A 215 15.55 9.37 -6.55
C SER A 215 15.16 10.83 -6.36
N ALA A 216 15.70 11.70 -7.21
CA ALA A 216 15.20 13.07 -7.32
C ALA A 216 13.80 13.07 -7.96
N ASN A 217 12.97 14.05 -7.56
CA ASN A 217 11.65 14.23 -8.14
C ASN A 217 11.69 14.56 -9.64
N GLU A 218 12.63 15.39 -10.09
CA GLU A 218 12.87 15.68 -11.52
C GLU A 218 13.35 14.47 -12.33
N GLY A 219 13.82 13.42 -11.67
CA GLY A 219 14.29 12.23 -12.37
C GLY A 219 13.18 11.66 -13.25
N ILE A 220 13.54 11.27 -14.48
CA ILE A 220 12.65 10.54 -15.41
C ILE A 220 12.24 9.16 -14.88
N ASN A 221 12.92 8.67 -13.83
CA ASN A 221 12.60 7.41 -13.20
C ASN A 221 11.22 7.50 -12.55
N SER A 222 10.34 6.61 -12.98
CA SER A 222 8.98 6.42 -12.47
C SER A 222 8.77 5.02 -11.91
N VAL A 223 9.76 4.12 -12.03
CA VAL A 223 9.68 2.73 -11.58
C VAL A 223 10.87 2.44 -10.70
N PHE A 224 10.60 2.03 -9.47
CA PHE A 224 11.59 1.68 -8.47
C PHE A 224 11.19 0.34 -7.89
N GLY A 225 12.14 -0.55 -7.61
CA GLY A 225 11.75 -1.84 -7.10
C GLY A 225 12.87 -2.72 -6.61
N ILE A 226 12.44 -3.86 -6.09
CA ILE A 226 13.27 -4.97 -5.65
C ILE A 226 12.89 -6.19 -6.46
N TYR A 227 13.86 -7.06 -6.73
CA TYR A 227 13.66 -8.23 -7.57
C TYR A 227 14.59 -9.37 -7.17
N GLY A 228 14.18 -10.58 -7.48
CA GLY A 228 15.02 -11.77 -7.46
C GLY A 228 14.93 -12.50 -8.78
N ASP A 229 15.12 -13.81 -8.74
CA ASP A 229 15.27 -14.61 -9.96
C ASP A 229 13.92 -14.82 -10.68
N SER A 230 12.82 -14.94 -9.93
CA SER A 230 11.49 -15.27 -10.47
C SER A 230 10.43 -14.18 -10.28
N ILE A 231 10.69 -13.15 -9.46
CA ILE A 231 9.69 -12.14 -9.11
C ILE A 231 10.33 -10.78 -8.82
N GLY A 232 9.61 -9.72 -9.18
CA GLY A 232 9.89 -8.36 -8.76
C GLY A 232 8.68 -7.71 -8.09
N LEU A 233 8.97 -6.78 -7.17
CA LEU A 233 8.00 -5.86 -6.60
C LEU A 233 8.45 -4.44 -6.93
N SER A 234 7.56 -3.64 -7.51
CA SER A 234 7.91 -2.30 -7.96
C SER A 234 6.84 -1.29 -7.55
N VAL A 235 7.30 -0.09 -7.22
CA VAL A 235 6.47 1.11 -7.06
C VAL A 235 6.53 1.90 -8.35
N LEU A 236 5.35 2.20 -8.90
CA LEU A 236 5.19 3.02 -10.09
C LEU A 236 4.71 4.40 -9.66
N GLN A 237 5.57 5.41 -9.76
CA GLN A 237 5.26 6.80 -9.47
C GLN A 237 4.99 7.56 -10.76
N THR A 238 3.73 7.51 -11.22
CA THR A 238 3.29 8.09 -12.50
C THR A 238 3.06 9.61 -12.45
N ARG A 239 2.89 10.17 -11.25
CA ARG A 239 2.72 11.59 -10.97
C ARG A 239 3.48 11.98 -9.71
N LYS A 240 4.05 13.19 -9.69
CA LYS A 240 4.88 13.71 -8.59
C LYS A 240 4.40 15.06 -8.05
N GLU A 241 3.23 15.52 -8.51
CA GLU A 241 2.62 16.82 -8.16
C GLU A 241 2.32 16.95 -6.66
N TRP A 242 2.12 15.83 -5.97
CA TRP A 242 1.85 15.76 -4.54
C TRP A 242 3.11 15.85 -3.66
N VAL A 243 4.31 15.80 -4.25
CA VAL A 243 5.55 15.81 -3.47
C VAL A 243 5.96 17.24 -3.15
N SER A 244 6.06 17.57 -1.86
CA SER A 244 6.55 18.87 -1.39
C SER A 244 8.07 18.98 -1.46
N GLY A 245 8.60 20.21 -1.46
CA GLY A 245 10.04 20.47 -1.51
C GLY A 245 10.61 20.68 -2.92
N GLY A 246 9.73 20.77 -3.91
CA GLY A 246 10.11 21.14 -5.27
C GLY A 246 10.84 20.02 -6.01
N PRO A 247 11.44 20.37 -7.15
CA PRO A 247 11.77 19.38 -8.17
C PRO A 247 13.13 18.68 -7.86
N PHE A 248 13.98 19.30 -7.03
CA PHE A 248 15.22 18.69 -6.50
C PHE A 248 15.05 17.84 -5.24
N LYS A 249 13.84 17.76 -4.67
CA LYS A 249 13.60 16.93 -3.48
C LYS A 249 13.91 15.46 -3.81
N GLN A 250 14.62 14.80 -2.90
CA GLN A 250 14.91 13.37 -2.97
C GLN A 250 13.89 12.58 -2.15
N VAL A 251 13.40 11.49 -2.74
CA VAL A 251 12.49 10.53 -2.11
C VAL A 251 13.20 9.19 -2.01
N SER A 252 13.15 8.57 -0.83
CA SER A 252 13.72 7.24 -0.59
C SER A 252 12.69 6.15 -0.84
N TYR A 253 13.12 5.08 -1.51
CA TYR A 253 12.36 3.85 -1.69
C TYR A 253 13.05 2.76 -0.87
N HIS A 254 12.26 1.98 -0.12
CA HIS A 254 12.73 0.94 0.80
C HIS A 254 11.83 -0.29 0.63
#